data_AF-A0A3M1ZJE0-F1
#
_entry.id   AF-A0A3M1ZJE0-F1
#
_cell.length_a   1.000
_cell.length_b   1.000
_cell.length_c   1.000
_cell.angle_alpha   90.00
_cell.angle_beta   90.00
_cell.angle_gamma   90.00
#
_symmetry.space_group_name_H-M   'P 1'
#
loop_
_entity.id
_entity.type
_entity.pdbx_description
1 polymer ?
#
loop_
_entity_poly.entity_id
_entity_poly.type
_entity_poly.pdbx_seq_one_letter_code
_entity_poly.pdbx_strand_id
1 'polypeptide(L)'
;MFKKFGLLLTFVLLISGITAYALQLGGTTAVAQSPQVELAPVNRQPETLQEVPAEVKALFADGMTLEEFIELNGGNVPRALEPFVNTSVVVVVEMEQPPLAQVYAEARAKNSPMTAAAQKNYVQQLQAAQEPVIASLQSLGATVISRYTKAYNGLLVKLPANELTSVAKFSGVKAIHRAPVHRPALTASVPLIRADIVSNTLGYDGDGITIGIIDTGIDYTHAALGGSGDPDEYANDDPNVITDTLFPTWKVVGGYDFAGTDYDAGDSTKNVPQPDPDPIDENGHGTHVASTAAGIGVPGKIGPGVAPAAKLYALKIFGADGSTNLATDAIEWAMDPNGDGDISDHLDVINMSLGSSFGPGDIDDEDDPSVVASNNAAAIGIIVVASAGNSGDTSYITGSPAAADAAISVAASTTGYSTRPTINISGTSNVTQTNILYQPPAFSGGTGLFTQTTSAPLKYVGNITGTDELCSTTGLAANALAGSIALIQRGSCAFTDKVNNAAALGAVGAIIFNHSTGGNTWVTM
;
A
#
# COMPACT_ATOMS: atom_id res chain seq x y z
N MET A 1 42.37 -35.39 -25.28
CA MET A 1 43.63 -35.16 -26.05
C MET A 1 43.87 -33.65 -26.03
N PHE A 2 44.50 -33.08 -24.97
CA PHE A 2 45.91 -32.62 -24.91
C PHE A 2 46.24 -31.60 -26.04
N LYS A 3 46.73 -30.35 -25.85
CA LYS A 3 47.62 -29.65 -24.87
C LYS A 3 47.40 -28.11 -25.04
N LYS A 4 47.31 -27.28 -23.98
CA LYS A 4 48.36 -26.64 -23.12
C LYS A 4 49.26 -25.57 -23.79
N PHE A 5 49.21 -24.34 -23.27
CA PHE A 5 50.30 -23.40 -22.88
C PHE A 5 49.62 -22.16 -22.24
N GLY A 6 49.99 -21.50 -21.13
CA GLY A 6 51.09 -21.60 -20.17
C GLY A 6 51.30 -20.23 -19.47
N LEU A 7 50.84 -20.11 -18.21
CA LEU A 7 51.37 -19.38 -17.03
C LEU A 7 52.30 -18.15 -17.22
N LEU A 8 52.00 -17.02 -16.54
CA LEU A 8 52.89 -16.48 -15.48
C LEU A 8 52.19 -15.41 -14.58
N LEU A 9 52.48 -15.53 -13.29
CA LEU A 9 52.01 -14.77 -12.13
C LEU A 9 53.07 -13.72 -11.73
N THR A 10 52.69 -12.52 -11.27
CA THR A 10 53.56 -11.75 -10.36
C THR A 10 52.78 -10.86 -9.38
N PHE A 11 53.00 -11.12 -8.09
CA PHE A 11 52.58 -10.38 -6.90
C PHE A 11 53.63 -9.29 -6.58
N VAL A 12 53.22 -8.10 -6.11
CA VAL A 12 54.12 -7.18 -5.38
C VAL A 12 53.39 -6.61 -4.16
N LEU A 13 54.01 -6.82 -3.00
CA LEU A 13 53.62 -6.40 -1.66
C LEU A 13 54.77 -5.53 -1.16
N LEU A 14 54.51 -4.33 -0.64
CA LEU A 14 55.54 -3.50 0.02
C LEU A 14 54.96 -2.74 1.21
N ILE A 15 55.59 -2.99 2.35
CA ILE A 15 55.37 -2.45 3.69
C ILE A 15 56.37 -1.32 3.94
N SER A 16 55.95 -0.22 4.58
CA SER A 16 56.76 0.67 5.44
C SER A 16 55.84 1.80 5.92
N GLY A 17 55.80 2.28 7.17
CA GLY A 17 56.77 2.33 8.26
C GLY A 17 56.72 3.75 8.83
N ILE A 18 56.35 3.89 10.11
CA ILE A 18 56.14 5.14 10.86
C ILE A 18 57.48 5.83 11.19
N THR A 19 57.59 7.16 11.06
CA THR A 19 58.32 8.03 12.00
C THR A 19 57.92 9.51 11.85
N ALA A 20 57.72 10.18 12.98
CA ALA A 20 57.38 11.59 13.13
C ALA A 20 58.62 12.50 13.09
N TYR A 21 58.46 13.75 12.62
CA TYR A 21 59.25 14.90 13.04
C TYR A 21 58.41 16.18 12.94
N ALA A 22 58.33 16.90 14.06
CA ALA A 22 57.76 18.24 14.17
C ALA A 22 58.83 19.29 13.81
N LEU A 23 58.44 20.40 13.16
CA LEU A 23 58.82 21.75 13.59
C LEU A 23 57.96 22.81 12.87
N GLN A 24 57.79 23.92 13.57
CA GLN A 24 56.74 24.91 13.48
C GLN A 24 57.32 26.24 12.95
N LEU A 25 56.52 27.02 12.20
CA LEU A 25 56.27 28.47 12.35
C LEU A 25 56.13 29.24 11.02
N GLY A 26 54.95 29.87 10.88
CA GLY A 26 54.83 31.26 10.40
C GLY A 26 54.23 31.47 9.00
N GLY A 27 53.08 32.16 8.94
CA GLY A 27 52.71 32.94 7.74
C GLY A 27 51.29 32.75 7.18
N THR A 28 50.30 33.21 7.94
CA THR A 28 49.03 33.82 7.50
C THR A 28 48.64 33.77 6.01
N THR A 29 47.58 33.00 5.68
CA THR A 29 46.44 33.51 4.89
C THR A 29 45.18 32.74 5.30
N ALA A 30 44.15 33.49 5.70
CA ALA A 30 42.91 32.96 6.25
C ALA A 30 42.08 32.25 5.16
N VAL A 31 41.77 30.99 5.38
CA VAL A 31 40.66 30.30 4.72
C VAL A 31 39.40 30.72 5.47
N ALA A 32 38.45 31.36 4.79
CA ALA A 32 37.16 31.72 5.36
C ALA A 32 36.45 30.45 5.84
N GLN A 33 36.29 30.32 7.15
CA GLN A 33 35.41 29.33 7.75
C GLN A 33 33.97 29.69 7.39
N SER A 34 33.24 28.73 6.84
CA SER A 34 31.77 28.79 6.79
C SER A 34 31.25 29.03 8.21
N PRO A 35 30.30 29.96 8.42
CA PRO A 35 29.79 30.21 9.75
C PRO A 35 29.14 28.94 10.28
N GLN A 36 29.66 28.45 11.41
CA GLN A 36 28.99 27.45 12.23
C GLN A 36 27.69 28.12 12.73
N VAL A 37 26.56 27.71 12.18
CA VAL A 37 25.26 28.08 12.73
C VAL A 37 25.05 27.23 13.97
N GLU A 38 25.37 27.81 15.12
CA GLU A 38 24.97 27.28 16.43
C GLU A 38 23.43 27.34 16.49
N LEU A 39 22.78 26.21 16.22
CA LEU A 39 21.33 26.07 16.40
C LEU A 39 21.04 26.03 17.91
N ALA A 40 20.97 27.20 18.52
CA ALA A 40 20.26 27.33 19.78
C ALA A 40 18.81 26.84 19.56
N PRO A 41 18.23 26.02 20.46
CA PRO A 41 16.86 25.58 20.32
C PRO A 41 15.95 26.80 20.37
N VAL A 42 15.41 27.20 19.20
CA VAL A 42 14.38 28.22 19.12
C VAL A 42 13.09 27.56 19.57
N ASN A 43 12.86 27.60 20.89
CA ASN A 43 11.56 27.32 21.47
C ASN A 43 10.60 28.47 21.09
N ARG A 44 10.09 28.45 19.86
CA ARG A 44 8.91 29.23 19.50
C ARG A 44 7.70 28.45 19.98
N GLN A 45 7.38 28.58 21.28
CA GLN A 45 6.00 28.41 21.68
C GLN A 45 5.18 29.49 20.93
N PRO A 46 4.11 29.12 20.20
CA PRO A 46 3.22 30.12 19.63
C PRO A 46 2.68 30.98 20.78
N GLU A 47 3.01 32.28 20.75
CA GLU A 47 2.47 33.25 21.68
C GLU A 47 0.95 33.32 21.49
N THR A 48 0.23 32.81 22.49
CA THR A 48 -1.23 32.91 22.67
C THR A 48 -2.10 32.25 21.59
N LEU A 49 -2.77 31.15 21.97
CA LEU A 49 -3.95 30.65 21.28
C LEU A 49 -4.97 31.80 21.16
N GLN A 50 -5.22 32.30 19.94
CA GLN A 50 -6.32 33.23 19.70
C GLN A 50 -7.64 32.48 19.80
N GLU A 51 -8.60 33.03 20.56
CA GLU A 51 -9.96 32.50 20.54
C GLU A 51 -10.54 32.57 19.13
N VAL A 52 -11.16 31.48 18.71
CA VAL A 52 -11.90 31.37 17.45
C VAL A 52 -12.92 32.51 17.35
N PRO A 53 -12.97 33.28 16.24
CA PRO A 53 -13.90 34.40 16.08
C PRO A 53 -15.35 34.04 16.38
N ALA A 54 -16.10 34.97 16.99
CA ALA A 54 -17.49 34.73 17.43
C ALA A 54 -18.42 34.34 16.26
N GLU A 55 -18.13 34.84 15.06
CA GLU A 55 -18.80 34.47 13.81
C GLU A 55 -18.56 33.02 13.39
N VAL A 56 -17.39 32.45 13.70
CA VAL A 56 -17.10 31.02 13.48
C VAL A 56 -17.75 30.17 14.58
N LYS A 57 -17.73 30.62 15.85
CA LYS A 57 -18.45 29.93 16.94
C LYS A 57 -19.96 29.87 16.68
N ALA A 58 -20.54 30.89 16.04
CA ALA A 58 -21.95 30.95 15.68
C ALA A 58 -22.33 29.94 14.56
N LEU A 59 -21.39 29.55 13.70
CA LEU A 59 -21.62 28.52 12.65
C LEU A 59 -21.79 27.11 13.23
N PHE A 60 -21.44 26.89 14.50
CA PHE A 60 -21.56 25.60 15.19
C PHE A 60 -22.56 25.64 16.37
N ALA A 61 -23.35 26.72 16.49
CA ALA A 61 -24.22 26.96 17.64
C ALA A 61 -25.32 25.90 17.82
N ASP A 62 -25.78 25.32 16.71
CA ASP A 62 -26.84 24.30 16.70
C ASP A 62 -26.29 22.86 16.65
N GLY A 63 -24.95 22.70 16.64
CA GLY A 63 -24.29 21.42 16.46
C GLY A 63 -24.51 20.82 15.06
N MET A 64 -23.86 19.68 14.82
CA MET A 64 -24.06 18.85 13.64
C MET A 64 -24.91 17.66 14.05
N THR A 65 -25.91 17.26 13.25
CA THR A 65 -26.68 16.04 13.57
C THR A 65 -25.78 14.81 13.48
N LEU A 66 -26.13 13.73 14.20
CA LEU A 66 -25.34 12.49 14.20
C LEU A 66 -25.26 11.91 12.78
N GLU A 67 -26.36 11.98 12.05
CA GLU A 67 -26.46 11.55 10.66
C GLU A 67 -25.58 12.39 9.72
N GLU A 68 -25.59 13.72 9.83
CA GLU A 68 -24.71 14.60 9.03
C GLU A 68 -23.23 14.40 9.37
N PHE A 69 -22.92 14.15 10.64
CA PHE A 69 -21.55 13.88 11.09
C PHE A 69 -21.00 12.54 10.56
N ILE A 70 -21.86 11.52 10.45
CA ILE A 70 -21.51 10.20 9.89
C ILE A 70 -21.36 10.29 8.38
N GLU A 71 -22.22 11.04 7.69
CA GLU A 71 -22.15 11.24 6.24
C GLU A 71 -20.88 12.02 5.85
N LEU A 72 -20.49 13.04 6.62
CA LEU A 72 -19.26 13.81 6.41
C LEU A 72 -17.96 13.04 6.71
N ASN A 73 -18.03 11.96 7.49
CA ASN A 73 -16.90 11.06 7.76
C ASN A 73 -16.90 9.80 6.87
N GLY A 74 -17.65 9.80 5.77
CA GLY A 74 -17.71 8.69 4.83
C GLY A 74 -18.30 7.42 5.45
N GLY A 75 -19.27 7.54 6.37
CA GLY A 75 -19.92 6.41 7.04
C GLY A 75 -19.21 5.92 8.31
N ASN A 76 -18.08 6.50 8.69
CA ASN A 76 -17.36 6.11 9.92
C ASN A 76 -18.00 6.71 11.18
N VAL A 77 -18.31 5.86 12.15
CA VAL A 77 -18.83 6.26 13.46
C VAL A 77 -17.68 6.25 14.48
N PRO A 78 -17.31 7.39 15.09
CA PRO A 78 -16.33 7.43 16.18
C PRO A 78 -16.83 6.70 17.42
N ARG A 79 -15.90 6.10 18.19
CA ARG A 79 -16.16 5.30 19.40
C ARG A 79 -17.16 5.92 20.38
N ALA A 80 -17.13 7.24 20.56
CA ALA A 80 -18.03 7.95 21.48
C ALA A 80 -19.50 7.97 21.02
N LEU A 81 -19.75 7.72 19.73
CA LEU A 81 -21.05 7.81 19.07
C LEU A 81 -21.64 6.43 18.72
N GLU A 82 -20.86 5.36 18.83
CA GLU A 82 -21.26 3.96 18.54
C GLU A 82 -22.52 3.49 19.30
N PRO A 83 -22.74 3.82 20.60
CA PRO A 83 -23.96 3.40 21.30
C PRO A 83 -25.24 4.07 20.80
N PHE A 84 -25.12 5.10 19.96
CA PHE A 84 -26.22 5.96 19.53
C PHE A 84 -26.60 5.76 18.05
N VAL A 85 -25.90 4.86 17.34
CA VAL A 85 -26.16 4.52 15.94
C VAL A 85 -26.72 3.11 15.81
N ASN A 86 -27.65 2.90 14.87
CA ASN A 86 -28.19 1.58 14.54
C ASN A 86 -27.60 1.06 13.23
N THR A 87 -26.26 1.11 13.10
CA THR A 87 -25.52 0.62 11.93
C THR A 87 -24.76 -0.66 12.30
N SER A 88 -24.56 -1.55 11.33
CA SER A 88 -23.69 -2.71 11.52
C SER A 88 -22.23 -2.29 11.39
N VAL A 89 -21.40 -2.72 12.33
CA VAL A 89 -19.96 -2.48 12.36
C VAL A 89 -19.20 -3.81 12.26
N VAL A 90 -17.97 -3.75 11.76
CA VAL A 90 -17.05 -4.89 11.76
C VAL A 90 -16.00 -4.69 12.84
N VAL A 91 -15.90 -5.66 13.75
CA VAL A 91 -15.01 -5.64 14.91
C VAL A 91 -14.27 -6.97 15.02
N VAL A 92 -13.15 -6.97 15.72
CA VAL A 92 -12.49 -8.19 16.17
C VAL A 92 -12.80 -8.39 17.65
N VAL A 93 -13.42 -9.53 17.98
CA VAL A 93 -13.69 -9.97 19.34
C VAL A 93 -12.49 -10.75 19.84
N GLU A 94 -11.71 -10.18 20.77
CA GLU A 94 -10.54 -10.81 21.36
C GLU A 94 -10.94 -11.82 22.44
N MET A 95 -10.25 -12.96 22.48
CA MET A 95 -10.49 -14.03 23.44
C MET A 95 -9.50 -13.98 24.61
N GLU A 96 -9.88 -14.55 25.77
CA GLU A 96 -9.06 -14.51 27.00
C GLU A 96 -7.72 -15.27 26.92
N GLN A 97 -7.64 -16.33 26.13
CA GLN A 97 -6.41 -17.13 26.03
C GLN A 97 -5.39 -16.47 25.08
N PRO A 98 -4.08 -16.58 25.34
CA PRO A 98 -3.07 -16.04 24.42
C PRO A 98 -3.05 -16.81 23.09
N PRO A 99 -2.66 -16.16 21.98
CA PRO A 99 -2.50 -16.83 20.68
C PRO A 99 -1.30 -17.79 20.68
N LEU A 100 -1.28 -18.74 19.73
CA LEU A 100 -0.20 -19.74 19.63
C LEU A 100 1.19 -19.09 19.54
N ALA A 101 1.33 -18.01 18.75
CA ALA A 101 2.61 -17.33 18.55
C ALA A 101 3.26 -16.88 19.86
N GLN A 102 2.46 -16.29 20.76
CA GLN A 102 2.92 -15.81 22.05
C GLN A 102 3.40 -16.99 22.92
N VAL A 103 2.59 -18.04 23.05
CA VAL A 103 2.95 -19.23 23.85
C VAL A 103 4.18 -19.93 23.28
N TYR A 104 4.30 -19.99 21.95
CA TYR A 104 5.45 -20.55 21.27
C TYR A 104 6.72 -19.73 21.51
N ALA A 105 6.65 -18.40 21.39
CA ALA A 105 7.77 -17.50 21.64
C ALA A 105 8.25 -17.61 23.10
N GLU A 106 7.33 -17.65 24.07
CA GLU A 106 7.67 -17.87 25.48
C GLU A 106 8.33 -19.22 25.74
N ALA A 107 7.88 -20.28 25.07
CA ALA A 107 8.47 -21.62 25.18
C ALA A 107 9.87 -21.67 24.56
N ARG A 108 10.07 -21.01 23.42
CA ARG A 108 11.37 -20.85 22.76
C ARG A 108 12.36 -20.08 23.64
N ALA A 109 11.92 -18.99 24.25
CA ALA A 109 12.75 -18.18 25.17
C ALA A 109 13.24 -18.99 26.40
N LYS A 110 12.50 -20.03 26.78
CA LYS A 110 12.87 -20.98 27.84
C LYS A 110 13.70 -22.17 27.35
N ASN A 111 14.20 -22.16 26.11
CA ASN A 111 14.89 -23.27 25.45
C ASN A 111 14.07 -24.57 25.41
N SER A 112 12.75 -24.45 25.32
CA SER A 112 11.83 -25.59 25.26
C SER A 112 10.73 -25.33 24.22
N PRO A 113 11.06 -25.17 22.93
CA PRO A 113 10.08 -24.88 21.89
C PRO A 113 8.99 -25.96 21.83
N MET A 114 7.75 -25.55 21.55
CA MET A 114 6.63 -26.48 21.48
C MET A 114 6.80 -27.41 20.27
N THR A 115 6.53 -28.70 20.45
CA THR A 115 6.46 -29.65 19.34
C THR A 115 5.25 -29.35 18.45
N ALA A 116 5.29 -29.72 17.17
CA ALA A 116 4.14 -29.58 16.26
C ALA A 116 2.84 -30.18 16.85
N ALA A 117 2.92 -31.33 17.52
CA ALA A 117 1.77 -31.93 18.20
C ALA A 117 1.24 -31.06 19.35
N ALA A 118 2.12 -30.41 20.12
CA ALA A 118 1.71 -29.50 21.18
C ALA A 118 1.09 -28.21 20.64
N GLN A 119 1.64 -27.67 19.55
CA GLN A 119 1.09 -26.51 18.85
C GLN A 119 -0.32 -26.80 18.31
N LYS A 120 -0.49 -27.91 17.59
CA LYS A 120 -1.79 -28.36 17.06
C LYS A 120 -2.83 -28.59 18.16
N ASN A 121 -2.45 -29.24 19.26
CA ASN A 121 -3.34 -29.43 20.40
C ASN A 121 -3.76 -28.10 21.02
N TYR A 122 -2.87 -27.12 21.06
CA TYR A 122 -3.18 -25.80 21.59
C TYR A 122 -4.16 -25.05 20.69
N VAL A 123 -3.93 -25.03 19.37
CA VAL A 123 -4.87 -24.45 18.40
C VAL A 123 -6.25 -25.08 18.51
N GLN A 124 -6.34 -26.41 18.64
CA GLN A 124 -7.63 -27.09 18.85
C GLN A 124 -8.33 -26.68 20.15
N GLN A 125 -7.57 -26.42 21.22
CA GLN A 125 -8.12 -25.90 22.48
C GLN A 125 -8.67 -24.48 22.31
N LEU A 126 -7.95 -23.61 21.58
CA LEU A 126 -8.42 -22.25 21.28
C LEU A 126 -9.71 -22.28 20.44
N GLN A 127 -9.74 -23.11 19.39
CA GLN A 127 -10.92 -23.29 18.56
C GLN A 127 -12.12 -23.78 19.37
N ALA A 128 -11.93 -24.76 20.24
CA ALA A 128 -12.99 -25.27 21.12
C ALA A 128 -13.49 -24.21 22.12
N ALA A 129 -12.61 -23.32 22.58
CA ALA A 129 -12.97 -22.21 23.47
C ALA A 129 -13.75 -21.10 22.75
N GLN A 130 -13.56 -20.94 21.44
CA GLN A 130 -14.27 -19.95 20.61
C GLN A 130 -15.71 -20.38 20.25
N GLU A 131 -16.00 -21.69 20.16
CA GLU A 131 -17.32 -22.20 19.75
C GLU A 131 -18.51 -21.63 20.55
N PRO A 132 -18.48 -21.56 21.90
CA PRO A 132 -19.61 -21.01 22.67
C PRO A 132 -19.82 -19.51 22.42
N VAL A 133 -18.74 -18.76 22.15
CA VAL A 133 -18.80 -17.33 21.83
C VAL A 133 -19.39 -17.14 20.44
N ILE A 134 -18.97 -17.93 19.44
CA ILE A 134 -19.53 -17.93 18.09
C ILE A 134 -21.04 -18.20 18.11
N ALA A 135 -21.48 -19.22 18.84
CA ALA A 135 -22.90 -19.53 18.96
C ALA A 135 -23.70 -18.37 19.59
N SER A 136 -23.12 -17.71 20.60
CA SER A 136 -23.73 -16.54 21.26
C SER A 136 -23.79 -15.32 20.33
N LEU A 137 -22.74 -15.07 19.55
CA LEU A 137 -22.68 -14.01 18.54
C LEU A 137 -23.74 -14.21 17.45
N GLN A 138 -23.85 -15.42 16.90
CA GLN A 138 -24.83 -15.76 15.88
C GLN A 138 -26.28 -15.57 16.39
N SER A 139 -26.53 -15.82 17.68
CA SER A 139 -27.84 -15.58 18.30
C SER A 139 -28.25 -14.10 18.37
N LEU A 140 -27.28 -13.18 18.30
CA LEU A 140 -27.49 -11.73 18.22
C LEU A 140 -27.60 -11.23 16.76
N GLY A 141 -27.66 -12.14 15.78
CA GLY A 141 -27.67 -11.79 14.36
C GLY A 141 -26.30 -11.37 13.81
N ALA A 142 -25.22 -11.65 14.53
CA ALA A 142 -23.87 -11.38 14.07
C ALA A 142 -23.41 -12.38 13.00
N THR A 143 -22.64 -11.90 12.03
CA THR A 143 -21.94 -12.74 11.05
C THR A 143 -20.49 -12.86 11.47
N VAL A 144 -20.06 -14.07 11.81
CA VAL A 144 -18.64 -14.36 12.05
C VAL A 144 -17.97 -14.54 10.69
N ILE A 145 -17.06 -13.63 10.38
CA ILE A 145 -16.34 -13.56 9.11
C ILE A 145 -15.13 -14.49 9.17
N SER A 146 -14.29 -14.32 10.20
CA SER A 146 -13.02 -15.05 10.32
C SER A 146 -12.72 -15.46 11.76
N ARG A 147 -11.83 -16.45 11.89
CA ARG A 147 -11.36 -17.00 13.17
C ARG A 147 -9.83 -16.97 13.20
N TYR A 148 -9.27 -16.40 14.26
CA TYR A 148 -7.82 -16.26 14.46
C TYR A 148 -7.36 -17.13 15.62
N THR A 149 -6.23 -17.83 15.47
CA THR A 149 -5.68 -18.68 16.56
C THR A 149 -4.17 -18.60 16.75
N LYS A 150 -3.37 -18.30 15.70
CA LYS A 150 -1.90 -18.34 15.77
C LYS A 150 -1.29 -16.95 15.95
N ALA A 151 -1.58 -15.98 15.09
CA ALA A 151 -1.09 -14.60 15.20
C ALA A 151 -1.88 -13.75 16.23
N TYR A 152 -3.18 -14.04 16.35
CA TYR A 152 -4.13 -13.37 17.24
C TYR A 152 -5.16 -14.41 17.69
N ASN A 153 -5.74 -14.28 18.89
CA ASN A 153 -6.82 -15.19 19.33
C ASN A 153 -8.12 -14.39 19.39
N GLY A 154 -8.90 -14.47 18.32
CA GLY A 154 -10.09 -13.64 18.17
C GLY A 154 -10.98 -14.03 17.00
N LEU A 155 -12.10 -13.34 16.87
CA LEU A 155 -13.11 -13.53 15.83
C LEU A 155 -13.34 -12.21 15.11
N LEU A 156 -13.24 -12.16 13.79
CA LEU A 156 -13.71 -11.02 12.99
C LEU A 156 -15.23 -11.16 12.80
N VAL A 157 -15.98 -10.15 13.22
CA VAL A 157 -17.43 -10.24 13.33
C VAL A 157 -18.09 -8.96 12.84
N LYS A 158 -19.11 -9.12 11.98
CA LYS A 158 -20.06 -8.06 11.63
C LYS A 158 -21.28 -8.16 12.53
N LEU A 159 -21.61 -7.10 13.26
CA LEU A 159 -22.77 -7.05 14.17
C LEU A 159 -23.33 -5.62 14.34
N PRO A 160 -24.58 -5.46 14.79
CA PRO A 160 -25.14 -4.15 15.14
C PRO A 160 -24.33 -3.46 16.25
N ALA A 161 -24.00 -2.18 16.08
CA ALA A 161 -23.16 -1.42 17.04
C ALA A 161 -23.75 -1.38 18.46
N ASN A 162 -25.08 -1.39 18.59
CA ASN A 162 -25.76 -1.41 19.89
C ASN A 162 -25.57 -2.72 20.67
N GLU A 163 -25.11 -3.81 20.04
CA GLU A 163 -24.84 -5.10 20.68
C GLU A 163 -23.41 -5.24 21.22
N LEU A 164 -22.50 -4.29 20.93
CA LEU A 164 -21.09 -4.34 21.39
C LEU A 164 -20.98 -4.47 22.92
N THR A 165 -21.85 -3.79 23.66
CA THR A 165 -21.88 -3.86 25.14
C THR A 165 -22.37 -5.22 25.65
N SER A 166 -23.21 -5.91 24.89
CA SER A 166 -23.68 -7.27 25.20
C SER A 166 -22.55 -8.27 24.96
N VAL A 167 -21.87 -8.16 23.81
CA VAL A 167 -20.77 -9.06 23.42
C VAL A 167 -19.58 -8.94 24.37
N ALA A 168 -19.25 -7.73 24.84
CA ALA A 168 -18.13 -7.52 25.77
C ALA A 168 -18.32 -8.23 27.13
N LYS A 169 -19.53 -8.74 27.41
CA LYS A 169 -19.86 -9.48 28.64
C LYS A 169 -19.90 -10.99 28.44
N PHE A 170 -19.68 -11.49 27.23
CA PHE A 170 -19.64 -12.93 26.98
C PHE A 170 -18.45 -13.56 27.71
N SER A 171 -18.68 -14.71 28.33
CA SER A 171 -17.61 -15.48 28.97
C SER A 171 -16.59 -15.92 27.91
N GLY A 172 -15.31 -15.63 28.14
CA GLY A 172 -14.23 -15.94 27.20
C GLY A 172 -13.86 -14.79 26.26
N VAL A 173 -14.57 -13.65 26.29
CA VAL A 173 -14.21 -12.43 25.56
C VAL A 173 -13.36 -11.54 26.47
N LYS A 174 -12.15 -11.19 26.02
CA LYS A 174 -11.24 -10.27 26.70
C LYS A 174 -11.58 -8.82 26.37
N ALA A 175 -11.73 -8.49 25.09
CA ALA A 175 -11.99 -7.15 24.60
C ALA A 175 -12.66 -7.17 23.21
N ILE A 176 -13.12 -6.00 22.77
CA ILE A 176 -13.67 -5.81 21.42
C ILE A 176 -12.95 -4.64 20.77
N HIS A 177 -12.42 -4.89 19.58
CA HIS A 177 -11.54 -4.00 18.84
C HIS A 177 -12.16 -3.61 17.51
N ARG A 178 -11.98 -2.37 17.07
CA ARG A 178 -12.43 -1.98 15.73
C ARG A 178 -11.49 -2.63 14.70
N ALA A 179 -12.06 -3.24 13.67
CA ALA A 179 -11.25 -3.80 12.59
C ALA A 179 -10.69 -2.63 11.73
N PRO A 180 -9.35 -2.46 11.60
CA PRO A 180 -8.77 -1.35 10.87
C PRO A 180 -9.05 -1.47 9.36
N VAL A 181 -9.32 -0.34 8.71
CA VAL A 181 -9.60 -0.30 7.26
C VAL A 181 -8.37 0.16 6.50
N HIS A 182 -7.80 -0.71 5.69
CA HIS A 182 -6.56 -0.45 4.98
C HIS A 182 -6.77 -0.05 3.51
N ARG A 183 -5.79 0.68 2.93
CA ARG A 183 -5.75 1.08 1.50
C ARG A 183 -4.37 0.87 0.86
N PRO A 184 -4.29 0.62 -0.46
CA PRO A 184 -3.01 0.31 -1.15
C PRO A 184 -2.04 1.53 -1.34
N ALA A 185 -0.71 1.32 -1.30
CA ALA A 185 0.35 2.33 -1.56
C ALA A 185 1.56 1.90 -2.49
N LEU A 186 2.08 2.82 -3.32
CA LEU A 186 3.07 2.57 -4.42
C LEU A 186 4.48 3.21 -4.25
N THR A 187 5.55 2.64 -4.86
CA THR A 187 6.52 3.23 -5.87
C THR A 187 7.97 2.60 -5.86
N ALA A 188 8.71 2.72 -6.99
CA ALA A 188 9.99 2.10 -7.40
C ALA A 188 11.33 2.70 -6.86
N SER A 189 12.40 1.88 -6.71
CA SER A 189 13.64 2.30 -6.00
C SER A 189 15.00 1.58 -6.25
N VAL A 190 15.08 0.44 -6.96
CA VAL A 190 16.20 -0.54 -6.80
C VAL A 190 17.64 0.03 -6.97
N PRO A 191 18.04 0.72 -8.07
CA PRO A 191 19.41 1.23 -8.20
C PRO A 191 19.71 2.41 -7.26
N LEU A 192 18.69 3.19 -6.90
CA LEU A 192 18.84 4.33 -6.01
C LEU A 192 19.27 3.87 -4.62
N ILE A 193 18.62 2.82 -4.11
CA ILE A 193 18.92 2.24 -2.80
C ILE A 193 20.13 1.29 -2.82
N ARG A 194 20.79 1.15 -3.98
CA ARG A 194 21.96 0.29 -4.20
C ARG A 194 21.70 -1.19 -3.95
N ALA A 195 20.45 -1.64 -4.06
CA ALA A 195 20.09 -3.04 -3.93
C ALA A 195 20.71 -3.90 -5.04
N ASP A 196 20.97 -3.30 -6.21
CA ASP A 196 21.70 -3.92 -7.32
C ASP A 196 23.14 -4.31 -6.94
N ILE A 197 23.81 -3.57 -6.04
CA ILE A 197 25.14 -3.95 -5.54
C ILE A 197 25.04 -5.17 -4.63
N VAL A 198 24.02 -5.21 -3.75
CA VAL A 198 23.80 -6.34 -2.83
C VAL A 198 23.55 -7.63 -3.62
N SER A 199 22.66 -7.57 -4.62
CA SER A 199 22.37 -8.71 -5.49
C SER A 199 23.57 -9.06 -6.39
N ASN A 200 24.05 -8.15 -7.23
CA ASN A 200 25.03 -8.48 -8.27
C ASN A 200 26.47 -8.66 -7.76
N THR A 201 26.84 -7.98 -6.66
CA THR A 201 28.22 -7.99 -6.16
C THR A 201 28.39 -8.93 -4.97
N LEU A 202 27.42 -8.97 -4.06
CA LEU A 202 27.50 -9.83 -2.86
C LEU A 202 26.80 -11.18 -3.06
N GLY A 203 25.98 -11.33 -4.11
CA GLY A 203 25.28 -12.57 -4.42
C GLY A 203 24.02 -12.79 -3.57
N TYR A 204 23.51 -11.75 -2.90
CA TYR A 204 22.27 -11.83 -2.11
C TYR A 204 21.11 -11.28 -2.92
N ASP A 205 20.46 -12.14 -3.69
CA ASP A 205 19.35 -11.83 -4.59
C ASP A 205 17.99 -12.40 -4.14
N GLY A 206 17.95 -12.99 -2.94
CA GLY A 206 16.76 -13.57 -2.34
C GLY A 206 16.60 -15.08 -2.53
N ASP A 207 17.60 -15.78 -3.07
CA ASP A 207 17.53 -17.25 -3.19
C ASP A 207 17.24 -17.92 -1.83
N GLY A 208 16.33 -18.89 -1.84
CA GLY A 208 15.86 -19.58 -0.64
C GLY A 208 14.90 -18.80 0.27
N ILE A 209 14.58 -17.53 -0.06
CA ILE A 209 13.67 -16.68 0.73
C ILE A 209 12.27 -16.68 0.13
N THR A 210 11.27 -16.67 1.01
CA THR A 210 9.84 -16.56 0.69
C THR A 210 9.29 -15.21 1.14
N ILE A 211 8.50 -14.56 0.30
CA ILE A 211 7.88 -13.26 0.58
C ILE A 211 6.38 -13.36 0.36
N GLY A 212 5.59 -13.15 1.42
CA GLY A 212 4.15 -12.97 1.34
C GLY A 212 3.81 -11.52 0.97
N ILE A 213 3.11 -11.33 -0.15
CA ILE A 213 2.58 -10.03 -0.55
C ILE A 213 1.12 -9.98 -0.09
N ILE A 214 0.87 -9.25 1.00
CA ILE A 214 -0.46 -9.03 1.55
C ILE A 214 -1.04 -7.77 0.92
N ASP A 215 -1.87 -7.95 -0.12
CA ASP A 215 -2.35 -6.87 -1.00
C ASP A 215 -3.61 -7.29 -1.77
N THR A 216 -3.85 -6.71 -2.95
CA THR A 216 -4.96 -6.97 -3.88
C THR A 216 -4.83 -8.26 -4.71
N GLY A 217 -3.76 -9.04 -4.46
CA GLY A 217 -3.44 -10.27 -5.19
C GLY A 217 -2.13 -10.17 -5.96
N ILE A 218 -1.83 -11.16 -6.79
CA ILE A 218 -0.75 -11.10 -7.77
C ILE A 218 -1.25 -11.65 -9.11
N ASP A 219 -1.13 -10.89 -10.19
CA ASP A 219 -1.22 -11.42 -11.56
C ASP A 219 -0.02 -12.35 -11.80
N TYR A 220 -0.23 -13.62 -11.53
CA TYR A 220 0.75 -14.68 -11.70
C TYR A 220 0.95 -15.06 -13.18
N THR A 221 0.09 -14.60 -14.09
CA THR A 221 0.26 -14.76 -15.54
C THR A 221 1.27 -13.75 -16.11
N HIS A 222 1.57 -12.69 -15.36
CA HIS A 222 2.48 -11.64 -15.78
C HIS A 222 3.93 -12.15 -15.98
N ALA A 223 4.55 -11.78 -17.10
CA ALA A 223 5.91 -12.23 -17.46
C ALA A 223 6.99 -11.84 -16.42
N ALA A 224 6.84 -10.69 -15.76
CA ALA A 224 7.77 -10.26 -14.70
C ALA A 224 7.65 -11.08 -13.40
N LEU A 225 6.63 -11.93 -13.29
CA LEU A 225 6.26 -12.69 -12.11
C LEU A 225 6.15 -14.20 -12.40
N GLY A 226 6.76 -14.65 -13.50
CA GLY A 226 6.93 -16.07 -13.81
C GLY A 226 5.88 -16.68 -14.74
N GLY A 227 4.86 -15.92 -15.14
CA GLY A 227 3.89 -16.33 -16.15
C GLY A 227 4.34 -16.06 -17.59
N SER A 228 3.45 -16.31 -18.56
CA SER A 228 3.76 -16.17 -20.00
C SER A 228 3.81 -14.71 -20.46
N GLY A 229 3.09 -13.82 -19.77
CA GLY A 229 2.82 -12.45 -20.19
C GLY A 229 1.83 -12.32 -21.35
N ASP A 230 1.06 -13.37 -21.66
CA ASP A 230 -0.06 -13.31 -22.59
C ASP A 230 -1.27 -12.63 -21.93
N PRO A 231 -1.72 -11.46 -22.41
CA PRO A 231 -2.89 -10.78 -21.85
C PRO A 231 -4.17 -11.61 -21.93
N ASP A 232 -4.28 -12.55 -22.87
CA ASP A 232 -5.46 -13.40 -22.98
C ASP A 232 -5.52 -14.44 -21.85
N GLU A 233 -4.38 -14.85 -21.27
CA GLU A 233 -4.39 -15.73 -20.09
C GLU A 233 -4.99 -15.00 -18.89
N TYR A 234 -4.54 -13.78 -18.62
CA TYR A 234 -5.13 -12.93 -17.57
C TYR A 234 -6.61 -12.62 -17.84
N ALA A 235 -6.96 -12.22 -19.08
CA ALA A 235 -8.31 -11.74 -19.39
C ALA A 235 -9.39 -12.83 -19.40
N ASN A 236 -8.98 -14.09 -19.57
CA ASN A 236 -9.91 -15.23 -19.61
C ASN A 236 -9.90 -16.05 -18.32
N ASP A 237 -9.05 -15.71 -17.35
CA ASP A 237 -9.03 -16.36 -16.05
C ASP A 237 -10.30 -16.01 -15.24
N ASP A 238 -10.77 -16.97 -14.44
CA ASP A 238 -11.89 -16.75 -13.52
C ASP A 238 -11.32 -16.48 -12.13
N PRO A 239 -11.43 -15.22 -11.62
CA PRO A 239 -10.72 -14.80 -10.43
C PRO A 239 -11.23 -15.41 -9.12
N ASN A 240 -12.23 -16.30 -9.18
CA ASN A 240 -12.81 -16.96 -8.01
C ASN A 240 -12.49 -18.47 -7.94
N VAL A 241 -11.86 -19.03 -8.98
CA VAL A 241 -11.61 -20.47 -9.07
C VAL A 241 -10.34 -20.77 -9.86
N ILE A 242 -9.43 -21.52 -9.23
CA ILE A 242 -8.31 -22.13 -9.96
C ILE A 242 -8.87 -23.25 -10.86
N THR A 243 -9.13 -22.92 -12.13
CA THR A 243 -9.61 -23.88 -13.14
C THR A 243 -8.54 -24.27 -14.15
N ASP A 244 -7.40 -23.59 -14.10
CA ASP A 244 -6.31 -23.72 -15.05
C ASP A 244 -5.07 -24.39 -14.44
N THR A 245 -3.97 -24.34 -15.19
CA THR A 245 -2.65 -24.77 -14.73
C THR A 245 -1.68 -23.60 -14.63
N LEU A 246 -2.19 -22.36 -14.59
CA LEU A 246 -1.43 -21.13 -14.51
C LEU A 246 -1.01 -20.84 -13.06
N PHE A 247 -1.81 -21.24 -12.07
CA PHE A 247 -1.46 -21.11 -10.66
C PHE A 247 -1.33 -22.49 -9.95
N PRO A 248 -0.31 -22.67 -9.09
CA PRO A 248 0.83 -21.79 -8.84
C PRO A 248 1.89 -21.83 -9.95
N THR A 249 2.71 -20.78 -10.04
CA THR A 249 3.90 -20.75 -10.92
C THR A 249 5.17 -21.12 -10.16
N TRP A 250 6.31 -21.15 -10.86
CA TRP A 250 7.61 -21.33 -10.21
C TRP A 250 8.06 -20.12 -9.39
N LYS A 251 7.43 -18.96 -9.61
CA LYS A 251 7.79 -17.68 -8.99
C LYS A 251 6.76 -17.24 -7.95
N VAL A 252 5.47 -17.31 -8.28
CA VAL A 252 4.34 -17.15 -7.36
C VAL A 252 3.89 -18.56 -6.99
N VAL A 253 4.43 -19.09 -5.90
CA VAL A 253 4.42 -20.53 -5.60
C VAL A 253 3.22 -20.98 -4.77
N GLY A 254 2.40 -20.05 -4.32
CA GLY A 254 1.20 -20.29 -3.52
C GLY A 254 0.54 -18.97 -3.12
N GLY A 255 -0.53 -19.08 -2.33
CA GLY A 255 -1.36 -17.93 -1.99
C GLY A 255 -2.80 -18.33 -1.72
N TYR A 256 -3.61 -17.34 -1.35
CA TYR A 256 -5.03 -17.51 -1.06
C TYR A 256 -5.77 -16.17 -1.20
N ASP A 257 -7.02 -16.20 -1.64
CA ASP A 257 -7.93 -15.03 -1.62
C ASP A 257 -8.82 -15.08 -0.37
N PHE A 258 -8.58 -14.15 0.55
CA PHE A 258 -9.35 -13.98 1.77
C PHE A 258 -10.58 -13.10 1.58
N ALA A 259 -10.66 -12.37 0.47
CA ALA A 259 -11.64 -11.33 0.20
C ALA A 259 -12.71 -11.75 -0.80
N GLY A 260 -12.31 -12.23 -1.97
CA GLY A 260 -13.18 -12.40 -3.14
C GLY A 260 -13.47 -11.08 -3.86
N THR A 261 -13.82 -11.16 -5.15
CA THR A 261 -13.92 -10.01 -6.08
C THR A 261 -14.73 -8.82 -5.56
N ASP A 262 -15.91 -9.06 -4.97
CA ASP A 262 -16.86 -8.00 -4.60
C ASP A 262 -16.62 -7.38 -3.23
N TYR A 263 -15.61 -7.81 -2.47
CA TYR A 263 -15.43 -7.42 -1.07
C TYR A 263 -14.97 -5.97 -0.90
N ASP A 264 -15.68 -5.23 -0.04
CA ASP A 264 -15.28 -3.91 0.44
C ASP A 264 -15.69 -3.74 1.91
N ALA A 265 -14.70 -3.65 2.80
CA ALA A 265 -14.90 -3.46 4.24
C ALA A 265 -15.68 -2.19 4.59
N GLY A 266 -15.58 -1.15 3.76
CA GLY A 266 -16.22 0.15 3.95
C GLY A 266 -17.69 0.18 3.51
N ASP A 267 -18.13 -0.80 2.71
CA ASP A 267 -19.50 -0.89 2.22
C ASP A 267 -20.30 -1.93 3.03
N SER A 268 -21.31 -1.47 3.75
CA SER A 268 -22.17 -2.32 4.59
C SER A 268 -22.87 -3.47 3.87
N THR A 269 -22.97 -3.42 2.54
CA THR A 269 -23.56 -4.48 1.70
C THR A 269 -22.52 -5.48 1.16
N LYS A 270 -21.23 -5.12 1.16
CA LYS A 270 -20.11 -5.90 0.61
C LYS A 270 -19.02 -6.26 1.63
N ASN A 271 -19.16 -5.85 2.88
CA ASN A 271 -18.18 -6.05 3.96
C ASN A 271 -18.16 -7.46 4.57
N VAL A 272 -18.69 -8.47 3.85
CA VAL A 272 -18.53 -9.89 4.19
C VAL A 272 -17.77 -10.53 3.04
N PRO A 273 -16.54 -11.02 3.26
CA PRO A 273 -15.75 -11.61 2.20
C PRO A 273 -16.34 -12.92 1.68
N GLN A 274 -15.95 -13.27 0.46
CA GLN A 274 -16.19 -14.57 -0.17
C GLN A 274 -14.83 -15.19 -0.50
N PRO A 275 -14.13 -15.78 0.49
CA PRO A 275 -12.79 -16.31 0.27
C PRO A 275 -12.80 -17.48 -0.71
N ASP A 276 -11.75 -17.57 -1.51
CA ASP A 276 -11.57 -18.59 -2.53
C ASP A 276 -10.07 -18.88 -2.77
N PRO A 277 -9.71 -19.94 -3.51
CA PRO A 277 -8.32 -20.35 -3.59
C PRO A 277 -7.50 -19.53 -4.59
N ASP A 278 -8.09 -18.65 -5.41
CA ASP A 278 -7.40 -17.95 -6.51
C ASP A 278 -7.00 -16.50 -6.14
N PRO A 279 -5.72 -16.23 -5.86
CA PRO A 279 -5.27 -14.91 -5.44
C PRO A 279 -4.91 -13.99 -6.61
N ILE A 280 -5.48 -14.20 -7.81
CA ILE A 280 -5.21 -13.34 -8.96
C ILE A 280 -5.62 -11.89 -8.65
N ASP A 281 -4.75 -10.96 -9.07
CA ASP A 281 -4.93 -9.54 -8.82
C ASP A 281 -5.88 -8.91 -9.84
N GLU A 282 -7.02 -8.41 -9.38
CA GLU A 282 -8.01 -7.72 -10.23
C GLU A 282 -7.81 -6.19 -10.25
N ASN A 283 -6.98 -5.66 -9.34
CA ASN A 283 -6.75 -4.22 -9.16
C ASN A 283 -5.45 -3.75 -9.84
N GLY A 284 -4.41 -4.57 -9.79
CA GLY A 284 -3.06 -4.31 -10.30
C GLY A 284 -2.07 -3.77 -9.25
N HIS A 285 -2.55 -3.38 -8.06
CA HIS A 285 -1.69 -2.81 -7.04
C HIS A 285 -0.72 -3.86 -6.45
N GLY A 286 -1.24 -5.04 -6.11
CA GLY A 286 -0.47 -6.13 -5.52
C GLY A 286 0.56 -6.68 -6.51
N THR A 287 0.21 -6.77 -7.79
CA THR A 287 1.13 -7.08 -8.90
C THR A 287 2.26 -6.08 -8.97
N HIS A 288 1.97 -4.78 -8.87
CA HIS A 288 2.99 -3.74 -8.85
C HIS A 288 3.92 -3.87 -7.64
N VAL A 289 3.36 -4.09 -6.44
CA VAL A 289 4.12 -4.29 -5.19
C VAL A 289 5.01 -5.54 -5.28
N ALA A 290 4.46 -6.68 -5.70
CA ALA A 290 5.16 -7.94 -5.89
C ALA A 290 6.33 -7.80 -6.87
N SER A 291 6.11 -7.10 -7.99
CA SER A 291 7.16 -6.84 -8.98
C SER A 291 8.30 -5.98 -8.40
N THR A 292 7.99 -5.04 -7.52
CA THR A 292 8.98 -4.19 -6.84
C THR A 292 9.82 -5.00 -5.85
N ALA A 293 9.18 -5.86 -5.07
CA ALA A 293 9.85 -6.70 -4.08
C ALA A 293 10.76 -7.75 -4.73
N ALA A 294 10.22 -8.54 -5.67
CA ALA A 294 10.91 -9.71 -6.19
C ALA A 294 10.66 -9.99 -7.68
N GLY A 295 10.14 -9.06 -8.47
CA GLY A 295 9.94 -9.30 -9.90
C GLY A 295 11.25 -9.65 -10.62
N ILE A 296 11.19 -10.56 -11.59
CA ILE A 296 12.36 -10.91 -12.43
C ILE A 296 12.62 -9.88 -13.52
N GLY A 297 11.71 -8.92 -13.68
CA GLY A 297 11.73 -7.90 -14.72
C GLY A 297 11.33 -8.45 -16.08
N VAL A 298 11.24 -7.56 -17.06
CA VAL A 298 11.03 -7.87 -18.47
C VAL A 298 12.06 -7.07 -19.27
N PRO A 299 13.01 -7.72 -19.97
CA PRO A 299 14.09 -7.03 -20.66
C PRO A 299 13.60 -5.87 -21.54
N GLY A 300 14.19 -4.69 -21.33
CA GLY A 300 13.86 -3.47 -22.08
C GLY A 300 12.51 -2.83 -21.76
N LYS A 301 11.74 -3.40 -20.81
CA LYS A 301 10.43 -2.87 -20.39
C LYS A 301 10.38 -2.60 -18.89
N ILE A 302 10.70 -3.59 -18.06
CA ILE A 302 10.56 -3.57 -16.60
C ILE A 302 11.89 -4.06 -15.99
N GLY A 303 12.45 -3.31 -15.02
CA GLY A 303 13.63 -3.77 -14.28
C GLY A 303 13.30 -4.87 -13.28
N PRO A 304 14.28 -5.67 -12.83
CA PRO A 304 14.06 -6.59 -11.72
C PRO A 304 13.76 -5.84 -10.41
N GLY A 305 13.05 -6.51 -9.51
CA GLY A 305 12.82 -6.07 -8.14
C GLY A 305 14.08 -6.17 -7.27
N VAL A 306 13.91 -5.93 -5.97
CA VAL A 306 15.02 -5.95 -5.00
C VAL A 306 15.61 -7.35 -4.83
N ALA A 307 14.76 -8.37 -4.72
CA ALA A 307 15.14 -9.77 -4.46
C ALA A 307 14.59 -10.70 -5.57
N PRO A 308 15.12 -10.64 -6.80
CA PRO A 308 14.55 -11.34 -7.95
C PRO A 308 14.56 -12.87 -7.85
N ALA A 309 15.36 -13.48 -6.97
CA ALA A 309 15.39 -14.93 -6.76
C ALA A 309 14.42 -15.42 -5.67
N ALA A 310 13.85 -14.53 -4.85
CA ALA A 310 12.90 -14.91 -3.80
C ALA A 310 11.59 -15.48 -4.39
N LYS A 311 10.96 -16.41 -3.69
CA LYS A 311 9.63 -16.91 -4.07
C LYS A 311 8.54 -16.03 -3.49
N LEU A 312 7.46 -15.84 -4.22
CA LEU A 312 6.33 -15.01 -3.82
C LEU A 312 5.14 -15.88 -3.42
N TYR A 313 4.42 -15.42 -2.39
CA TYR A 313 3.09 -15.89 -2.04
C TYR A 313 2.10 -14.73 -2.20
N ALA A 314 1.00 -14.98 -2.91
CA ALA A 314 -0.04 -13.98 -3.15
C ALA A 314 -1.12 -14.09 -2.07
N LEU A 315 -1.20 -13.11 -1.16
CA LEU A 315 -2.18 -13.09 -0.08
C LEU A 315 -3.17 -11.95 -0.36
N LYS A 316 -4.22 -12.27 -1.12
CA LYS A 316 -5.22 -11.31 -1.57
C LYS A 316 -6.21 -11.05 -0.45
N ILE A 317 -6.27 -9.80 0.00
CA ILE A 317 -7.14 -9.38 1.09
C ILE A 317 -8.10 -8.24 0.70
N PHE A 318 -8.03 -7.75 -0.53
CA PHE A 318 -8.96 -6.77 -1.08
C PHE A 318 -9.79 -7.42 -2.18
N GLY A 319 -11.01 -6.93 -2.40
CA GLY A 319 -11.72 -7.19 -3.66
C GLY A 319 -11.06 -6.46 -4.83
N ALA A 320 -11.69 -6.51 -6.01
CA ALA A 320 -11.20 -5.83 -7.21
C ALA A 320 -11.03 -4.31 -7.01
N ASP A 321 -11.85 -3.73 -6.13
CA ASP A 321 -11.76 -2.37 -5.64
C ASP A 321 -12.24 -2.31 -4.19
N GLY A 322 -11.95 -1.19 -3.51
CA GLY A 322 -12.50 -0.89 -2.19
C GLY A 322 -11.46 -0.97 -1.08
N SER A 323 -11.89 -1.41 0.09
CA SER A 323 -11.09 -1.41 1.32
C SER A 323 -11.16 -2.76 2.04
N THR A 324 -10.23 -3.00 2.97
CA THR A 324 -10.12 -4.29 3.67
C THR A 324 -9.87 -4.14 5.16
N ASN A 325 -10.29 -5.13 5.94
CA ASN A 325 -9.87 -5.35 7.32
C ASN A 325 -9.33 -6.76 7.57
N LEU A 326 -8.88 -7.46 6.52
CA LEU A 326 -8.44 -8.86 6.54
C LEU A 326 -6.91 -9.03 6.67
N ALA A 327 -6.19 -7.99 7.12
CA ALA A 327 -4.73 -8.05 7.26
C ALA A 327 -4.29 -9.13 8.26
N THR A 328 -5.03 -9.29 9.36
CA THR A 328 -4.76 -10.33 10.37
C THR A 328 -4.95 -11.74 9.79
N ASP A 329 -5.93 -11.96 8.91
CA ASP A 329 -6.17 -13.23 8.21
C ASP A 329 -4.94 -13.68 7.40
N ALA A 330 -4.37 -12.76 6.63
CA ALA A 330 -3.19 -13.04 5.82
C ALA A 330 -1.91 -13.20 6.65
N ILE A 331 -1.72 -12.42 7.71
CA ILE A 331 -0.60 -12.63 8.65
C ILE A 331 -0.69 -14.02 9.28
N GLU A 332 -1.90 -14.43 9.68
CA GLU A 332 -2.14 -15.74 10.26
C GLU A 332 -1.84 -16.90 9.30
N TRP A 333 -2.22 -16.74 8.04
CA TRP A 333 -1.89 -17.72 7.00
C TRP A 333 -0.38 -17.78 6.75
N ALA A 334 0.31 -16.63 6.70
CA ALA A 334 1.75 -16.56 6.47
C ALA A 334 2.59 -17.25 7.56
N MET A 335 2.03 -17.45 8.75
CA MET A 335 2.68 -18.16 9.85
C MET A 335 2.71 -19.69 9.68
N ASP A 336 1.78 -20.25 8.92
CA ASP A 336 1.64 -21.70 8.70
C ASP A 336 0.95 -21.88 7.33
N PRO A 337 1.72 -21.71 6.23
CA PRO A 337 1.19 -21.71 4.87
C PRO A 337 0.69 -23.10 4.42
N ASN A 338 1.08 -24.17 5.12
CA ASN A 338 0.64 -25.53 4.80
C ASN A 338 -0.60 -25.98 5.62
N GLY A 339 -0.96 -25.24 6.67
CA GLY A 339 -2.15 -25.45 7.49
C GLY A 339 -2.10 -26.66 8.44
N ASP A 340 -0.91 -27.21 8.72
CA ASP A 340 -0.76 -28.40 9.56
C ASP A 340 -0.73 -28.10 11.06
N GLY A 341 -0.60 -26.80 11.41
CA GLY A 341 -0.52 -26.27 12.76
C GLY A 341 0.91 -26.17 13.33
N ASP A 342 1.95 -26.41 12.53
CA ASP A 342 3.35 -26.16 12.85
C ASP A 342 3.84 -24.89 12.17
N ILE A 343 4.12 -23.84 12.93
CA ILE A 343 4.60 -22.56 12.38
C ILE A 343 6.09 -22.58 12.00
N SER A 344 6.73 -23.75 11.91
CA SER A 344 8.17 -23.86 11.60
C SER A 344 8.49 -23.63 10.13
N ASP A 345 7.50 -23.70 9.25
CA ASP A 345 7.57 -23.44 7.82
C ASP A 345 6.97 -22.07 7.43
N HIS A 346 6.85 -21.16 8.42
CA HIS A 346 6.41 -19.79 8.22
C HIS A 346 7.14 -19.10 7.07
N LEU A 347 6.49 -18.12 6.45
CA LEU A 347 7.15 -17.28 5.44
C LEU A 347 8.29 -16.46 6.07
N ASP A 348 9.33 -16.15 5.30
CA ASP A 348 10.48 -15.40 5.81
C ASP A 348 10.19 -13.90 5.95
N VAL A 349 9.41 -13.35 5.00
CA VAL A 349 9.09 -11.92 4.93
C VAL A 349 7.61 -11.75 4.60
N ILE A 350 6.94 -10.78 5.22
CA ILE A 350 5.64 -10.29 4.77
C ILE A 350 5.73 -8.80 4.44
N ASN A 351 5.18 -8.43 3.28
CA ASN A 351 5.06 -7.05 2.85
C ASN A 351 3.58 -6.65 2.86
N MET A 352 3.27 -5.57 3.59
CA MET A 352 1.95 -4.98 3.72
C MET A 352 1.98 -3.54 3.18
N SER A 353 1.71 -3.38 1.89
CA SER A 353 1.57 -2.07 1.24
C SER A 353 0.18 -1.49 1.44
N LEU A 354 -0.26 -1.53 2.69
CA LEU A 354 -1.58 -1.18 3.15
C LEU A 354 -1.46 -0.39 4.45
N GLY A 355 -2.51 0.36 4.83
CA GLY A 355 -2.54 1.03 6.12
C GLY A 355 -3.84 1.75 6.43
N SER A 356 -4.14 1.90 7.73
CA SER A 356 -5.25 2.69 8.25
C SER A 356 -4.72 3.87 9.06
N SER A 357 -5.04 5.12 8.70
CA SER A 357 -4.52 6.30 9.40
C SER A 357 -4.90 6.34 10.87
N PHE A 358 -4.05 6.97 11.68
CA PHE A 358 -4.21 7.05 13.14
C PHE A 358 -4.31 5.67 13.78
N GLY A 359 -3.35 4.79 13.49
CA GLY A 359 -3.24 3.53 14.22
C GLY A 359 -3.10 3.83 15.72
N PRO A 360 -3.74 3.07 16.62
CA PRO A 360 -3.60 3.30 18.05
C PRO A 360 -2.11 3.22 18.41
N GLY A 361 -1.58 4.35 18.89
CA GLY A 361 -0.14 4.55 19.11
C GLY A 361 0.32 4.25 20.53
N ASP A 362 -0.49 3.55 21.32
CA ASP A 362 -0.11 3.16 22.67
C ASP A 362 0.45 1.73 22.63
N ILE A 363 1.72 1.62 23.01
CA ILE A 363 2.51 0.38 23.03
C ILE A 363 1.93 -0.59 24.07
N ASP A 364 1.16 -0.08 25.04
CA ASP A 364 0.49 -0.86 26.08
C ASP A 364 -0.99 -1.17 25.73
N ASP A 365 -1.52 -0.66 24.61
CA ASP A 365 -2.92 -0.80 24.21
C ASP A 365 -2.99 -1.75 22.99
N GLU A 366 -3.16 -3.04 23.28
CA GLU A 366 -3.30 -4.19 22.36
C GLU A 366 -4.59 -4.12 21.49
N ASP A 367 -5.10 -2.92 21.22
CA ASP A 367 -6.43 -2.64 20.65
C ASP A 367 -6.50 -2.81 19.11
N ASP A 368 -5.37 -3.02 18.42
CA ASP A 368 -5.32 -3.29 16.98
C ASP A 368 -4.83 -4.72 16.67
N PRO A 369 -5.71 -5.61 16.19
CA PRO A 369 -5.38 -6.99 15.87
C PRO A 369 -4.25 -7.13 14.83
N SER A 370 -4.11 -6.19 13.90
CA SER A 370 -3.06 -6.22 12.88
C SER A 370 -1.69 -5.85 13.45
N VAL A 371 -1.65 -4.99 14.48
CA VAL A 371 -0.43 -4.64 15.21
C VAL A 371 0.03 -5.82 16.07
N VAL A 372 -0.87 -6.43 16.83
CA VAL A 372 -0.57 -7.60 17.65
C VAL A 372 -0.11 -8.77 16.78
N ALA A 373 -0.81 -9.05 15.68
CA ALA A 373 -0.42 -10.09 14.73
C ALA A 373 0.96 -9.82 14.11
N SER A 374 1.27 -8.57 13.76
CA SER A 374 2.58 -8.18 13.23
C SER A 374 3.71 -8.39 14.24
N ASN A 375 3.51 -7.99 15.50
CA ASN A 375 4.49 -8.22 16.56
C ASN A 375 4.73 -9.71 16.82
N ASN A 376 3.66 -10.51 16.79
CA ASN A 376 3.73 -11.97 16.97
C ASN A 376 4.42 -12.68 15.79
N ALA A 377 4.14 -12.28 14.55
CA ALA A 377 4.84 -12.77 13.37
C ALA A 377 6.35 -12.45 13.45
N ALA A 378 6.71 -11.22 13.85
CA ALA A 378 8.09 -10.82 14.05
C ALA A 378 8.79 -11.62 15.16
N ALA A 379 8.09 -11.92 16.26
CA ALA A 379 8.64 -12.67 17.39
C ALA A 379 9.07 -14.11 17.03
N ILE A 380 8.46 -14.72 16.01
CA ILE A 380 8.81 -16.07 15.57
C ILE A 380 9.92 -16.10 14.51
N GLY A 381 10.17 -14.97 13.83
CA GLY A 381 11.27 -14.80 12.87
C GLY A 381 10.88 -14.24 11.51
N ILE A 382 9.59 -13.86 11.31
CA ILE A 382 9.13 -13.25 10.06
C ILE A 382 9.55 -11.78 10.03
N ILE A 383 10.17 -11.31 8.95
CA ILE A 383 10.40 -9.87 8.77
C ILE A 383 9.10 -9.21 8.30
N VAL A 384 8.56 -8.31 9.13
CA VAL A 384 7.33 -7.59 8.83
C VAL A 384 7.66 -6.20 8.29
N VAL A 385 7.26 -5.91 7.05
CA VAL A 385 7.45 -4.60 6.41
C VAL A 385 6.08 -4.01 6.09
N ALA A 386 5.80 -2.79 6.57
CA ALA A 386 4.51 -2.14 6.40
C ALA A 386 4.65 -0.67 6.00
N SER A 387 3.76 -0.19 5.13
CA SER A 387 3.77 1.21 4.70
C SER A 387 3.32 2.15 5.83
N ALA A 388 4.00 3.28 6.01
CA ALA A 388 3.61 4.27 7.02
C ALA A 388 2.27 4.98 6.70
N GLY A 389 1.81 4.89 5.45
CA GLY A 389 0.58 5.51 4.94
C GLY A 389 0.82 6.77 4.10
N ASN A 390 -0.24 7.22 3.41
CA ASN A 390 -0.23 8.34 2.46
C ASN A 390 -1.19 9.49 2.83
N SER A 391 -1.62 9.57 4.09
CA SER A 391 -2.64 10.52 4.56
C SER A 391 -2.10 11.90 4.95
N GLY A 392 -1.03 12.35 4.28
CA GLY A 392 -0.42 13.66 4.47
C GLY A 392 0.53 13.76 5.66
N ASP A 393 0.90 14.99 6.00
CA ASP A 393 1.92 15.35 7.01
C ASP A 393 1.30 15.75 8.36
N THR A 394 0.18 15.12 8.73
CA THR A 394 -0.47 15.37 10.01
C THR A 394 0.30 14.67 11.14
N SER A 395 0.48 15.33 12.28
CA SER A 395 1.09 14.69 13.46
C SER A 395 0.34 13.41 13.84
N TYR A 396 1.09 12.35 14.16
CA TYR A 396 0.55 11.04 14.59
C TYR A 396 -0.31 10.32 13.53
N ILE A 397 -0.14 10.63 12.24
CA ILE A 397 -0.96 10.06 11.16
C ILE A 397 -0.59 8.61 10.80
N THR A 398 0.60 8.15 11.19
CA THR A 398 1.09 6.78 10.91
C THR A 398 0.06 5.75 11.35
N GLY A 399 -0.14 4.76 10.49
CA GLY A 399 -1.22 3.80 10.61
C GLY A 399 -0.80 2.40 11.02
N SER A 400 -1.79 1.58 11.34
CA SER A 400 -1.65 0.12 11.44
C SER A 400 -1.66 -0.52 10.06
N PRO A 401 -0.89 -1.61 9.82
CA PRO A 401 -0.07 -2.35 10.79
C PRO A 401 1.33 -1.76 11.03
N ALA A 402 1.70 -0.67 10.34
CA ALA A 402 3.03 -0.07 10.46
C ALA A 402 3.33 0.61 11.81
N ALA A 403 2.32 0.72 12.68
CA ALA A 403 2.47 1.14 14.08
C ALA A 403 3.04 0.04 14.99
N ALA A 404 3.12 -1.21 14.53
CA ALA A 404 3.70 -2.30 15.31
C ALA A 404 5.20 -2.06 15.59
N ASP A 405 5.59 -2.20 16.86
CA ASP A 405 6.97 -1.97 17.33
C ASP A 405 7.99 -2.85 16.60
N ALA A 406 7.62 -4.09 16.29
CA ALA A 406 8.49 -5.04 15.60
C ALA A 406 8.39 -4.96 14.06
N ALA A 407 7.54 -4.07 13.50
CA ALA A 407 7.43 -3.88 12.06
C ALA A 407 8.38 -2.79 11.55
N ILE A 408 8.92 -3.01 10.35
CA ILE A 408 9.66 -1.98 9.62
C ILE A 408 8.65 -1.07 8.95
N SER A 409 8.38 0.07 9.59
CA SER A 409 7.53 1.15 9.04
C SER A 409 8.26 1.94 7.95
N VAL A 410 7.69 1.97 6.74
CA VAL A 410 8.35 2.57 5.57
C VAL A 410 7.63 3.84 5.12
N ALA A 411 8.32 4.97 5.20
CA ALA A 411 7.90 6.23 4.60
C ALA A 411 8.28 6.31 3.12
N ALA A 412 7.56 7.12 2.34
CA ALA A 412 7.86 7.36 0.93
C ALA A 412 8.68 8.63 0.72
N SER A 413 9.65 8.58 -0.19
CA SER A 413 10.39 9.76 -0.67
C SER A 413 10.48 9.72 -2.19
N THR A 414 10.55 10.90 -2.82
CA THR A 414 10.68 11.00 -4.28
C THR A 414 12.08 11.46 -4.64
N THR A 415 12.62 10.93 -5.74
CA THR A 415 13.92 11.35 -6.28
C THR A 415 13.79 12.45 -7.33
N GLY A 416 12.56 12.82 -7.69
CA GLY A 416 12.26 13.64 -8.86
C GLY A 416 12.33 12.89 -10.20
N TYR A 417 12.75 11.62 -10.22
CA TYR A 417 12.64 10.77 -11.41
C TYR A 417 11.22 10.23 -11.55
N SER A 418 10.67 10.32 -12.77
CA SER A 418 9.35 9.79 -13.09
C SER A 418 9.36 9.23 -14.51
N THR A 419 8.86 8.01 -14.69
CA THR A 419 8.57 7.44 -16.00
C THR A 419 7.12 7.75 -16.32
N ARG A 420 6.88 8.61 -17.32
CA ARG A 420 5.54 9.03 -17.76
C ARG A 420 5.49 9.14 -19.27
N PRO A 421 4.30 9.06 -19.87
CA PRO A 421 4.17 9.34 -21.29
C PRO A 421 4.49 10.82 -21.55
N THR A 422 4.96 11.08 -22.77
CA THR A 422 5.49 12.38 -23.15
C THR A 422 4.77 12.96 -24.36
N ILE A 423 4.76 14.29 -24.43
CA ILE A 423 4.30 15.05 -25.58
C ILE A 423 5.50 15.76 -26.17
N ASN A 424 5.55 15.79 -27.50
CA ASN A 424 6.49 16.58 -28.26
C ASN A 424 5.71 17.59 -29.10
N ILE A 425 6.14 18.85 -29.07
CA ILE A 425 5.57 19.90 -29.91
C ILE A 425 6.55 20.14 -31.06
N SER A 426 6.07 19.98 -32.29
CA SER A 426 6.84 20.17 -33.51
C SER A 426 6.27 21.30 -34.37
N GLY A 427 7.08 21.83 -35.29
CA GLY A 427 6.62 22.86 -36.24
C GLY A 427 6.58 24.28 -35.68
N THR A 428 7.24 24.53 -34.55
CA THR A 428 7.40 25.86 -33.94
C THR A 428 8.81 26.03 -33.38
N SER A 429 9.34 27.25 -33.43
CA SER A 429 10.59 27.62 -32.77
C SER A 429 10.38 28.12 -31.33
N ASN A 430 9.13 28.35 -30.93
CA ASN A 430 8.80 28.94 -29.64
C ASN A 430 8.84 27.91 -28.50
N VAL A 431 8.71 26.62 -28.82
CA VAL A 431 8.81 25.52 -27.87
C VAL A 431 9.95 24.62 -28.30
N THR A 432 11.04 24.64 -27.54
CA THR A 432 12.24 23.82 -27.78
C THR A 432 12.28 22.59 -26.87
N GLN A 433 11.39 22.52 -25.89
CA GLN A 433 11.32 21.40 -24.97
C GLN A 433 10.79 20.16 -25.70
N THR A 434 11.51 19.04 -25.50
CA THR A 434 11.10 17.71 -25.94
C THR A 434 10.82 16.86 -24.71
N ASN A 435 10.08 15.77 -24.91
CA ASN A 435 9.68 14.85 -23.86
C ASN A 435 8.95 15.54 -22.69
N ILE A 436 8.01 16.43 -23.02
CA ILE A 436 7.19 17.12 -22.02
C ILE A 436 6.31 16.06 -21.35
N LEU A 437 6.58 15.76 -20.08
CA LEU A 437 5.82 14.77 -19.33
C LEU A 437 4.38 15.25 -19.16
N TYR A 438 3.41 14.35 -19.33
CA TYR A 438 2.02 14.63 -18.99
C TYR A 438 1.47 13.55 -18.05
N GLN A 439 0.46 13.94 -17.27
CA GLN A 439 -0.32 13.02 -16.46
C GLN A 439 -1.43 12.43 -17.33
N PRO A 440 -1.50 11.10 -17.53
CA PRO A 440 -2.64 10.47 -18.18
C PRO A 440 -3.95 10.81 -17.45
N PRO A 441 -5.09 10.84 -18.15
CA PRO A 441 -6.37 10.97 -17.48
C PRO A 441 -6.61 9.79 -16.54
N ALA A 442 -7.21 10.06 -15.37
CA ALA A 442 -7.72 9.04 -14.45
C ALA A 442 -9.26 9.08 -14.47
N PHE A 443 -9.84 9.04 -15.67
CA PHE A 443 -11.29 8.88 -15.81
C PHE A 443 -11.68 7.44 -15.46
N SER A 444 -12.87 7.26 -14.92
CA SER A 444 -13.40 5.92 -14.61
C SER A 444 -13.40 5.03 -15.87
N GLY A 445 -13.08 3.75 -15.68
CA GLY A 445 -13.01 2.75 -16.75
C GLY A 445 -11.82 2.90 -17.70
N GLY A 446 -10.77 3.65 -17.34
CA GLY A 446 -9.54 3.76 -18.14
C GLY A 446 -9.72 4.46 -19.50
N THR A 447 -10.79 5.24 -19.65
CA THR A 447 -11.12 5.90 -20.91
C THR A 447 -10.22 7.12 -21.17
N GLY A 448 -9.96 7.41 -22.45
CA GLY A 448 -9.17 8.59 -22.86
C GLY A 448 -7.66 8.42 -22.84
N LEU A 449 -7.16 7.19 -22.65
CA LEU A 449 -5.73 6.87 -22.79
C LEU A 449 -5.31 6.86 -24.27
N PHE A 450 -4.16 7.48 -24.56
CA PHE A 450 -3.49 7.36 -25.85
C PHE A 450 -2.56 6.15 -25.83
N THR A 451 -2.98 5.05 -26.45
CA THR A 451 -2.20 3.80 -26.56
C THR A 451 -1.27 3.78 -27.77
N GLN A 452 -1.44 4.73 -28.69
CA GLN A 452 -0.61 4.92 -29.87
C GLN A 452 -0.25 6.39 -30.02
N THR A 453 0.91 6.66 -30.63
CA THR A 453 1.33 8.03 -30.93
C THR A 453 0.29 8.72 -31.82
N THR A 454 -0.32 9.78 -31.29
CA THR A 454 -1.28 10.60 -32.01
C THR A 454 -0.65 11.95 -32.33
N SER A 455 -0.70 12.36 -33.60
CA SER A 455 -0.18 13.64 -34.06
C SER A 455 -1.27 14.45 -34.74
N ALA A 456 -1.48 15.67 -34.27
CA ALA A 456 -2.47 16.59 -34.82
C ALA A 456 -2.08 18.05 -34.48
N PRO A 457 -2.60 19.05 -35.22
CA PRO A 457 -2.38 20.45 -34.90
C PRO A 457 -2.85 20.79 -33.49
N LEU A 458 -2.04 21.53 -32.74
CA LEU A 458 -2.41 22.03 -31.41
C LEU A 458 -3.19 23.35 -31.56
N LYS A 459 -4.41 23.43 -31.00
CA LYS A 459 -5.23 24.64 -31.03
C LYS A 459 -5.54 25.13 -29.62
N TYR A 460 -5.17 26.37 -29.33
CA TYR A 460 -5.54 27.03 -28.09
C TYR A 460 -7.01 27.43 -28.10
N VAL A 461 -7.77 26.96 -27.10
CA VAL A 461 -9.22 27.18 -27.06
C VAL A 461 -9.61 28.63 -26.80
N GLY A 462 -8.77 29.41 -26.12
CA GLY A 462 -9.03 30.84 -25.90
C GLY A 462 -9.17 31.64 -27.19
N ASN A 463 -8.51 31.21 -28.27
CA ASN A 463 -8.65 31.82 -29.60
C ASN A 463 -9.97 31.47 -30.31
N ILE A 464 -10.74 30.52 -29.78
CA ILE A 464 -11.99 30.02 -30.34
C ILE A 464 -13.18 30.49 -29.51
N THR A 465 -13.06 30.36 -28.18
CA THR A 465 -14.18 30.60 -27.24
C THR A 465 -14.13 31.97 -26.58
N GLY A 466 -13.01 32.69 -26.67
CA GLY A 466 -12.74 33.89 -25.88
C GLY A 466 -12.49 33.61 -24.39
N THR A 467 -12.43 32.33 -23.99
CA THR A 467 -12.14 31.88 -22.62
C THR A 467 -11.14 30.74 -22.64
N ASP A 468 -10.29 30.66 -21.62
CA ASP A 468 -9.21 29.67 -21.64
C ASP A 468 -9.68 28.25 -21.26
N GLU A 469 -10.90 28.11 -20.75
CA GLU A 469 -11.34 26.95 -19.96
C GLU A 469 -12.31 25.99 -20.66
N LEU A 470 -12.86 26.31 -21.84
CA LEU A 470 -13.82 25.46 -22.59
C LEU A 470 -14.93 24.80 -21.72
N CYS A 471 -15.57 25.57 -20.84
CA CYS A 471 -16.64 25.05 -19.98
C CYS A 471 -18.00 24.91 -20.67
N SER A 472 -18.17 25.49 -21.87
CA SER A 472 -19.40 25.38 -22.66
C SER A 472 -19.09 25.44 -24.15
N THR A 473 -19.95 24.81 -24.95
CA THR A 473 -19.94 24.87 -26.42
C THR A 473 -20.91 25.90 -27.00
N THR A 474 -21.69 26.57 -26.14
CA THR A 474 -22.72 27.52 -26.56
C THR A 474 -22.12 28.66 -27.39
N GLY A 475 -22.67 28.90 -28.58
CA GLY A 475 -22.24 29.98 -29.47
C GLY A 475 -20.98 29.67 -30.30
N LEU A 476 -20.41 28.46 -30.17
CA LEU A 476 -19.28 28.03 -30.97
C LEU A 476 -19.74 27.33 -32.25
N ALA A 477 -18.97 27.48 -33.32
CA ALA A 477 -19.21 26.74 -34.55
C ALA A 477 -19.05 25.24 -34.30
N ALA A 478 -19.97 24.44 -34.86
CA ALA A 478 -19.77 22.99 -34.94
C ALA A 478 -18.42 22.71 -35.61
N ASN A 479 -17.67 21.73 -35.10
CA ASN A 479 -16.36 21.33 -35.64
C ASN A 479 -15.22 22.37 -35.51
N ALA A 480 -15.32 23.35 -34.61
CA ALA A 480 -14.27 24.37 -34.43
C ALA A 480 -12.87 23.78 -34.11
N LEU A 481 -12.84 22.58 -33.52
CA LEU A 481 -11.63 21.83 -33.16
C LEU A 481 -11.40 20.59 -34.02
N ALA A 482 -12.10 20.44 -35.14
CA ALA A 482 -11.99 19.27 -36.01
C ALA A 482 -10.53 18.92 -36.36
N GLY A 483 -10.15 17.67 -36.08
CA GLY A 483 -8.84 17.11 -36.42
C GLY A 483 -7.67 17.67 -35.63
N SER A 484 -7.93 18.42 -34.55
CA SER A 484 -6.90 19.09 -33.74
C SER A 484 -6.87 18.58 -32.31
N ILE A 485 -5.74 18.79 -31.63
CA ILE A 485 -5.60 18.61 -30.19
C ILE A 485 -5.93 19.95 -29.53
N ALA A 486 -6.91 19.96 -28.62
CA ALA A 486 -7.33 21.15 -27.90
C ALA A 486 -6.35 21.45 -26.75
N LEU A 487 -5.79 22.66 -26.70
CA LEU A 487 -5.01 23.16 -25.57
C LEU A 487 -5.93 24.00 -24.68
N ILE A 488 -6.20 23.52 -23.46
CA ILE A 488 -7.22 24.03 -22.55
C ILE A 488 -6.58 24.38 -21.21
N GLN A 489 -6.95 25.51 -20.63
CA GLN A 489 -6.51 25.89 -19.29
C GLN A 489 -7.37 25.22 -18.22
N ARG A 490 -6.74 24.75 -17.15
CA ARG A 490 -7.41 24.33 -15.91
C ARG A 490 -8.12 25.52 -15.26
N GLY A 491 -9.29 25.27 -14.69
CA GLY A 491 -9.96 26.27 -13.88
C GLY A 491 -11.26 25.74 -13.28
N SER A 492 -12.33 26.51 -13.43
CA SER A 492 -13.60 26.41 -12.72
C SER A 492 -14.44 25.16 -13.02
N CYS A 493 -14.42 24.65 -14.25
CA CYS A 493 -15.19 23.47 -14.65
C CYS A 493 -14.37 22.17 -14.61
N ALA A 494 -15.07 21.03 -14.51
CA ALA A 494 -14.45 19.72 -14.39
C ALA A 494 -13.63 19.37 -15.63
N PHE A 495 -12.58 18.55 -15.47
CA PHE A 495 -11.78 18.05 -16.59
C PHE A 495 -12.64 17.28 -17.60
N THR A 496 -13.63 16.52 -17.12
CA THR A 496 -14.58 15.78 -17.95
C THR A 496 -15.37 16.69 -18.88
N ASP A 497 -15.86 17.83 -18.38
CA ASP A 497 -16.60 18.80 -19.20
C ASP A 497 -15.71 19.36 -20.32
N LYS A 498 -14.47 19.73 -19.98
CA LYS A 498 -13.49 20.27 -20.93
C LYS A 498 -13.21 19.30 -22.07
N VAL A 499 -12.96 18.03 -21.73
CA VAL A 499 -12.64 16.98 -22.71
C VAL A 499 -13.86 16.65 -23.57
N ASN A 500 -15.04 16.51 -22.96
CA ASN A 500 -16.28 16.23 -23.68
C ASN A 500 -16.65 17.38 -24.63
N ASN A 501 -16.49 18.63 -24.20
CA ASN A 501 -16.71 19.80 -25.05
C ASN A 501 -15.72 19.86 -26.21
N ALA A 502 -14.44 19.54 -25.98
CA ALA A 502 -13.45 19.47 -27.04
C ALA A 502 -13.80 18.39 -28.07
N ALA A 503 -14.19 17.21 -27.60
CA ALA A 503 -14.65 16.10 -28.45
C ALA A 503 -15.90 16.48 -29.27
N ALA A 504 -16.89 17.13 -28.64
CA ALA A 504 -18.10 17.62 -29.31
C ALA A 504 -17.81 18.66 -30.41
N LEU A 505 -16.68 19.38 -30.29
CA LEU A 505 -16.20 20.32 -31.31
C LEU A 505 -15.24 19.66 -32.32
N GLY A 506 -15.08 18.32 -32.29
CA GLY A 506 -14.31 17.54 -33.25
C GLY A 506 -12.82 17.37 -32.93
N ALA A 507 -12.39 17.70 -31.71
CA ALA A 507 -11.01 17.48 -31.31
C ALA A 507 -10.66 15.98 -31.30
N VAL A 508 -9.44 15.64 -31.71
CA VAL A 508 -8.90 14.27 -31.64
C VAL A 508 -8.14 14.00 -30.33
N GLY A 509 -8.02 15.03 -29.48
CA GLY A 509 -7.39 14.96 -28.18
C GLY A 509 -7.48 16.29 -27.43
N ALA A 510 -7.15 16.28 -26.14
CA ALA A 510 -7.09 17.47 -25.30
C ALA A 510 -5.86 17.43 -24.39
N ILE A 511 -5.21 18.59 -24.24
CA ILE A 511 -4.11 18.84 -23.29
C ILE A 511 -4.60 19.93 -22.34
N ILE A 512 -4.64 19.61 -21.05
CA ILE A 512 -5.06 20.55 -20.01
C ILE A 512 -3.82 21.00 -19.25
N PHE A 513 -3.56 22.31 -19.22
CA PHE A 513 -2.41 22.89 -18.51
C PHE A 513 -2.88 23.68 -17.27
N ASN A 514 -2.05 23.71 -16.23
CA ASN A 514 -2.37 24.44 -14.99
C ASN A 514 -2.46 25.96 -15.24
N HIS A 515 -3.33 26.63 -14.47
CA HIS A 515 -3.32 28.09 -14.34
C HIS A 515 -2.31 28.54 -13.26
N SER A 516 -2.03 29.84 -13.18
CA SER A 516 -0.99 30.42 -12.33
C SER A 516 -1.05 30.04 -10.84
N THR A 517 -2.24 29.75 -10.30
CA THR A 517 -2.42 29.35 -8.90
C THR A 517 -2.04 27.89 -8.62
N GLY A 518 -1.96 27.04 -9.65
CA GLY A 518 -1.55 25.63 -9.53
C GLY A 518 -0.04 25.38 -9.63
N GLY A 519 0.75 26.39 -10.00
CA GLY A 519 2.21 26.30 -10.13
C GLY A 519 2.71 25.15 -11.03
N ASN A 520 3.93 24.68 -10.75
CA ASN A 520 4.54 23.49 -11.37
C ASN A 520 4.09 22.17 -10.71
N THR A 521 3.16 22.24 -9.75
CA THR A 521 2.66 21.10 -9.01
C THR A 521 1.81 20.22 -9.91
N TRP A 522 2.19 18.94 -10.01
CA TRP A 522 1.41 17.94 -10.74
C TRP A 522 0.01 17.82 -10.15
N VAL A 523 -0.96 17.43 -10.99
CA VAL A 523 -2.28 17.04 -10.50
C VAL A 523 -2.11 15.72 -9.76
N THR A 524 -2.25 15.75 -8.44
CA THR A 524 -2.61 14.58 -7.63
C THR A 524 -4.13 14.48 -7.71
N MET A 525 -4.65 13.47 -8.41
CA MET A 525 -6.06 13.10 -8.29
C MET A 525 -6.21 12.16 -7.10
#